data_AF-A0A1G4H9A2-F1
#
_entry.id   AF-A0A1G4H9A2-F1
#
_cell.length_a   1.000
_cell.length_b   1.000
_cell.length_c   1.000
_cell.angle_alpha   90.00
_cell.angle_beta   90.00
_cell.angle_gamma   90.00
#
_symmetry.space_group_name_H-M   'P 1'
#
loop_
_entity.id
_entity.type
_entity.pdbx_description
1 polymer ?
#
loop_
_entity_poly.entity_id
_entity_poly.type
_entity_poly.pdbx_seq_one_letter_code
_entity_poly.pdbx_strand_id
1 'polypeptide(L)'
;MKENLIYEKFSNGRVSNRDMVSLFDAFNKLYVTEKAIMMKRLSNTLNDLSTKYKIPAKETGELLRECKQSIESEHNAKIDSYKKRHDSFVSSSNAKASSFMGFYKKYVVTLHNALKRSEKKWYKIFAERANRYGAAAPKQ
;
A
#
# COMPACT_ATOMS: atom_id res chain seq x y z
N MET A 1 -13.62 6.79 35.74
CA MET A 1 -14.72 5.86 35.40
C MET A 1 -15.80 6.47 34.47
N LYS A 2 -15.48 7.50 33.67
CA LYS A 2 -16.42 8.10 32.67
C LYS A 2 -16.00 7.89 31.21
N GLU A 3 -14.74 7.57 30.94
CA GLU A 3 -14.23 7.32 29.58
C GLU A 3 -14.69 5.97 29.01
N ASN A 4 -14.83 4.93 29.85
CA ASN A 4 -15.29 3.60 29.41
C ASN A 4 -16.75 3.60 28.91
N LEU A 5 -17.62 4.43 29.50
CA LEU A 5 -19.04 4.54 29.09
C LEU A 5 -19.22 5.16 27.70
N ILE A 6 -18.31 6.05 27.29
CA ILE A 6 -18.36 6.66 25.95
C ILE A 6 -17.95 5.62 24.89
N TYR A 7 -16.93 4.79 25.20
CA TYR A 7 -16.51 3.70 24.33
C TYR A 7 -17.60 2.63 24.16
N GLU A 8 -18.34 2.30 25.23
CA GLU A 8 -19.47 1.35 25.20
C GLU A 8 -20.68 1.86 24.40
N LYS A 9 -20.93 3.18 24.40
CA LYS A 9 -22.08 3.76 23.70
C LYS A 9 -21.92 3.70 22.17
N PHE A 10 -20.69 3.74 21.66
CA PHE A 10 -20.40 3.54 20.23
C PHE A 10 -20.21 2.06 19.86
N SER A 11 -19.90 1.16 20.80
CA SER A 11 -19.67 -0.26 20.51
C SER A 11 -20.95 -1.07 20.29
N ASN A 12 -22.10 -0.59 20.78
CA ASN A 12 -23.41 -1.27 20.66
C ASN A 12 -24.27 -0.75 19.48
N GLY A 13 -23.78 0.24 18.73
CA GLY A 13 -24.45 0.75 17.54
C GLY A 13 -24.33 -0.17 16.32
N ARG A 14 -25.20 0.04 15.34
CA ARG A 14 -25.07 -0.56 14.01
C ARG A 14 -24.59 0.50 13.02
N VAL A 15 -23.73 0.12 12.08
CA VAL A 15 -23.32 0.98 10.97
C VAL A 15 -24.17 0.64 9.76
N SER A 16 -24.69 1.67 9.09
CA SER A 16 -25.49 1.47 7.88
C SER A 16 -24.61 0.96 6.75
N ASN A 17 -25.22 0.22 5.82
CA ASN A 17 -24.54 -0.22 4.60
C ASN A 17 -23.90 0.94 3.83
N ARG A 18 -24.63 2.05 3.69
CA ARG A 18 -24.18 3.25 2.99
C ARG A 18 -22.91 3.83 3.60
N ASP A 19 -22.83 3.89 4.92
CA ASP A 19 -21.65 4.43 5.62
C ASP A 19 -20.44 3.50 5.45
N MET A 20 -20.66 2.17 5.52
CA MET A 20 -19.59 1.18 5.30
C MET A 20 -19.00 1.30 3.89
N VAL A 21 -19.86 1.35 2.87
CA VAL A 21 -19.43 1.52 1.46
C VAL A 21 -18.69 2.84 1.27
N SER A 22 -19.23 3.94 1.82
CA SER A 22 -18.60 5.27 1.70
C SER A 22 -17.19 5.30 2.32
N LEU A 23 -16.99 4.63 3.46
CA LEU A 23 -15.68 4.53 4.10
C LEU A 23 -14.69 3.69 3.27
N PHE A 24 -15.13 2.57 2.72
CA PHE A 24 -14.28 1.76 1.84
C PHE A 24 -13.89 2.52 0.58
N ASP A 25 -14.84 3.17 -0.08
CA ASP A 25 -14.58 3.93 -1.31
C ASP A 25 -13.63 5.10 -1.08
N ALA A 26 -13.84 5.86 0.00
CA ALA A 26 -12.96 6.97 0.36
C ALA A 26 -11.52 6.49 0.60
N PHE A 27 -11.36 5.41 1.37
CA PHE A 27 -10.04 4.85 1.62
C PHE A 27 -9.39 4.26 0.37
N ASN A 28 -10.14 3.53 -0.47
CA ASN A 28 -9.60 2.93 -1.70
C ASN A 28 -9.12 4.00 -2.68
N LYS A 29 -9.84 5.12 -2.81
CA LYS A 29 -9.38 6.28 -3.59
C LYS A 29 -8.08 6.86 -3.05
N LEU A 30 -8.03 7.11 -1.74
CA LEU A 30 -6.81 7.59 -1.07
C LEU A 30 -5.64 6.62 -1.30
N TYR A 31 -5.89 5.32 -1.18
CA TYR A 31 -4.89 4.29 -1.35
C TYR A 31 -4.30 4.26 -2.76
N VAL A 32 -5.14 4.40 -3.79
CA VAL A 32 -4.68 4.51 -5.19
C VAL A 32 -3.79 5.73 -5.37
N THR A 33 -4.17 6.88 -4.79
CA THR A 33 -3.35 8.10 -4.84
C THR A 33 -1.99 7.91 -4.15
N GLU A 34 -1.97 7.34 -2.95
CA GLU A 34 -0.72 7.08 -2.20
C GLU A 34 0.17 6.07 -2.93
N LYS A 35 -0.41 5.02 -3.53
CA LYS A 35 0.31 4.06 -4.38
C LYS A 35 0.96 4.76 -5.58
N ALA A 36 0.24 5.68 -6.25
CA ALA A 36 0.78 6.44 -7.37
C ALA A 36 1.94 7.37 -6.94
N ILE A 37 1.81 8.03 -5.79
CA ILE A 37 2.87 8.87 -5.21
C ILE A 37 4.12 8.03 -4.90
N MET A 38 3.94 6.89 -4.24
CA MET A 38 5.02 5.94 -3.95
C MET A 38 5.72 5.49 -5.24
N MET A 39 4.96 5.12 -6.28
CA MET A 39 5.53 4.73 -7.57
C MET A 39 6.32 5.87 -8.23
N LYS A 40 5.87 7.11 -8.11
CA LYS A 40 6.60 8.29 -8.60
C LYS A 40 7.92 8.47 -7.86
N ARG A 41 7.94 8.33 -6.53
CA ARG A 41 9.17 8.41 -5.73
C ARG A 41 10.16 7.32 -6.13
N LEU A 42 9.70 6.08 -6.26
CA LEU A 42 10.52 4.95 -6.71
C LEU A 42 11.12 5.20 -8.10
N SER A 43 10.32 5.70 -9.05
CA SER A 43 10.79 6.04 -10.39
C SER A 43 11.85 7.13 -10.36
N ASN A 44 11.66 8.18 -9.55
CA ASN A 44 12.64 9.26 -9.42
C ASN A 44 13.94 8.74 -8.83
N THR A 45 13.89 7.96 -7.75
CA THR A 45 15.09 7.37 -7.14
C THR A 45 15.85 6.46 -8.10
N LEU A 46 15.13 5.66 -8.91
CA LEU A 46 15.78 4.84 -9.92
C LEU A 46 16.46 5.69 -11.00
N ASN A 47 15.83 6.78 -11.44
CA ASN A 47 16.44 7.72 -12.39
C ASN A 47 17.69 8.38 -11.81
N ASP A 48 17.65 8.84 -10.57
CA ASP A 48 18.80 9.45 -9.89
C ASP A 48 19.97 8.47 -9.78
N LEU A 49 19.69 7.22 -9.40
CA LEU A 49 20.69 6.15 -9.36
C LEU A 49 21.21 5.81 -10.76
N SER A 50 20.34 5.77 -11.77
CA SER A 50 20.71 5.50 -13.15
C SER A 50 21.70 6.55 -13.68
N THR A 51 21.41 7.82 -13.45
CA THR A 51 22.31 8.93 -13.80
C THR A 51 23.63 8.85 -13.03
N LYS A 52 23.58 8.64 -11.71
CA LYS A 52 24.77 8.60 -10.85
C LYS A 52 25.73 7.46 -11.20
N TYR A 53 25.19 6.27 -11.44
CA TYR A 53 25.97 5.05 -11.68
C TYR A 53 26.09 4.69 -13.16
N LYS A 54 25.63 5.56 -14.08
CA LYS A 54 25.61 5.35 -15.54
C LYS A 54 24.98 4.00 -15.92
N ILE A 55 23.88 3.65 -15.24
CA ILE A 55 23.16 2.40 -15.51
C ILE A 55 22.55 2.49 -16.92
N PRO A 56 22.68 1.47 -17.78
CA PRO A 56 22.08 1.48 -19.11
C PRO A 56 20.57 1.71 -19.07
N ALA A 57 20.04 2.45 -20.04
CA ALA A 57 18.61 2.75 -20.13
C ALA A 57 17.74 1.48 -20.21
N LYS A 58 18.22 0.44 -20.91
CA LYS A 58 17.56 -0.87 -20.99
C LYS A 58 17.37 -1.49 -19.61
N GLU A 59 18.45 -1.56 -18.82
CA GLU A 59 18.43 -2.10 -17.45
C GLU A 59 17.51 -1.27 -16.54
N THR A 60 17.61 0.06 -16.64
CA THR A 60 16.74 0.98 -15.90
C THR A 60 15.26 0.72 -16.21
N GLY A 61 14.92 0.51 -17.49
CA GLY A 61 13.55 0.19 -17.92
C GLY A 61 13.06 -1.17 -17.42
N GLU A 62 13.92 -2.19 -17.43
CA GLU A 62 13.61 -3.53 -16.92
C GLU A 62 13.34 -3.49 -15.41
N LEU A 63 14.19 -2.82 -14.63
CA LEU A 63 14.00 -2.65 -13.18
C LEU A 63 12.72 -1.91 -12.83
N LEU A 64 12.39 -0.85 -13.59
CA LEU A 64 11.14 -0.12 -13.36
C LEU A 64 9.91 -0.98 -13.68
N ARG A 65 9.98 -1.82 -14.72
CA ARG A 65 8.91 -2.76 -15.08
C ARG A 65 8.72 -3.82 -14.00
N GLU A 66 9.80 -4.45 -13.54
CA GLU A 66 9.76 -5.43 -12.44
C GLU A 66 9.20 -4.81 -11.16
N CYS A 67 9.60 -3.56 -10.86
CA CYS A 67 9.08 -2.78 -9.75
C CYS A 67 7.57 -2.64 -9.81
N LYS A 68 7.04 -2.16 -10.94
CA LYS A 68 5.60 -2.00 -11.17
C LYS A 68 4.85 -3.32 -11.02
N GLN A 69 5.31 -4.37 -11.69
CA GLN A 69 4.64 -5.68 -11.69
C GLN A 69 4.64 -6.32 -10.30
N SER A 70 5.76 -6.29 -9.58
CA SER A 70 5.85 -6.83 -8.22
C SER A 70 4.93 -6.09 -7.26
N ILE A 71 4.94 -4.76 -7.28
CA ILE A 71 4.08 -3.94 -6.42
C ILE A 71 2.62 -4.16 -6.75
N GLU A 72 2.26 -4.20 -8.03
CA GLU A 72 0.88 -4.45 -8.44
C GLU A 72 0.37 -5.81 -7.98
N SER A 73 1.15 -6.87 -8.21
CA SER A 73 0.82 -8.22 -7.76
C SER A 73 0.67 -8.33 -6.25
N GLU A 74 1.65 -7.83 -5.47
CA GLU A 74 1.63 -7.87 -4.00
C GLU A 74 0.41 -7.14 -3.41
N HIS A 75 0.09 -5.98 -3.96
CA HIS A 75 -1.00 -5.14 -3.46
C HIS A 75 -2.37 -5.70 -3.85
N ASN A 76 -2.53 -6.20 -5.08
CA ASN A 76 -3.76 -6.83 -5.53
C ASN A 76 -4.06 -8.08 -4.70
N ALA A 77 -3.07 -8.96 -4.51
CA ALA A 77 -3.21 -10.13 -3.65
C ALA A 77 -3.62 -9.75 -2.21
N LYS A 78 -3.13 -8.61 -1.71
CA LYS A 78 -3.51 -8.13 -0.38
C LYS A 78 -4.95 -7.65 -0.32
N ILE A 79 -5.40 -6.88 -1.31
CA ILE A 79 -6.79 -6.44 -1.43
C ILE A 79 -7.72 -7.66 -1.55
N ASP A 80 -7.37 -8.61 -2.41
CA ASP A 80 -8.14 -9.84 -2.63
C ASP A 80 -8.29 -10.68 -1.36
N SER A 81 -7.25 -10.72 -0.51
CA SER A 81 -7.32 -11.41 0.79
C SER A 81 -8.40 -10.84 1.74
N TYR A 82 -8.83 -9.60 1.52
CA TYR A 82 -9.88 -8.94 2.29
C TYR A 82 -11.25 -8.97 1.61
N LYS A 83 -11.33 -9.31 0.32
CA LYS A 83 -12.54 -9.26 -0.51
C LYS A 83 -13.73 -9.99 0.12
N LYS A 84 -13.55 -11.23 0.57
CA LYS A 84 -14.64 -12.01 1.18
C LYS A 84 -15.25 -11.33 2.42
N ARG A 85 -14.42 -10.73 3.28
CA ARG A 85 -14.93 -10.01 4.47
C ARG A 85 -15.52 -8.66 4.11
N HIS A 86 -14.91 -7.95 3.16
CA HIS A 86 -15.48 -6.74 2.60
C HIS A 86 -16.90 -6.99 2.07
N ASP A 87 -17.06 -8.00 1.21
CA ASP A 87 -18.33 -8.34 0.59
C ASP A 87 -19.38 -8.78 1.63
N SER A 88 -18.94 -9.44 2.71
CA SER A 88 -19.82 -9.77 3.85
C SER A 88 -20.34 -8.53 4.59
N PHE A 89 -19.56 -7.44 4.70
CA PHE A 89 -20.03 -6.20 5.31
C PHE A 89 -20.94 -5.43 4.34
N VAL A 90 -20.57 -5.36 3.06
CA VAL A 90 -21.32 -4.66 2.01
C VAL A 90 -22.63 -5.37 1.64
N SER A 91 -22.75 -6.67 1.83
CA SER A 91 -24.03 -7.38 1.68
C SER A 91 -24.93 -7.30 2.92
N SER A 92 -24.39 -6.91 4.08
CA SER A 92 -25.19 -6.75 5.29
C SER A 92 -25.97 -5.43 5.27
N SER A 93 -27.26 -5.49 5.61
CA SER A 93 -28.12 -4.31 5.75
C SER A 93 -27.70 -3.42 6.92
N ASN A 94 -27.16 -4.04 7.97
CA ASN A 94 -26.53 -3.36 9.10
C ASN A 94 -25.51 -4.28 9.80
N ALA A 95 -24.32 -3.77 10.07
CA ALA A 95 -23.28 -4.50 10.79
C ALA A 95 -23.11 -3.92 12.20
N LYS A 96 -22.69 -4.77 13.16
CA LYS A 96 -22.23 -4.26 14.46
C LYS A 96 -21.06 -3.31 14.23
N ALA A 97 -21.16 -2.09 14.77
CA ALA A 97 -20.16 -1.05 14.57
C ALA A 97 -18.77 -1.50 15.01
N SER A 98 -18.68 -2.17 16.15
CA SER A 98 -17.42 -2.73 16.68
C SER A 98 -16.76 -3.74 15.73
N SER A 99 -17.54 -4.64 15.14
CA SER A 99 -17.03 -5.63 14.17
C SER A 99 -16.55 -4.97 12.88
N PHE A 100 -17.34 -4.04 12.34
CA PHE A 100 -16.97 -3.30 11.13
C PHE A 100 -15.71 -2.45 11.36
N MET A 101 -15.68 -1.65 12.43
CA MET A 101 -14.55 -0.77 12.73
C MET A 101 -13.27 -1.56 13.02
N GLY A 102 -13.36 -2.70 13.70
CA GLY A 102 -12.23 -3.60 13.91
C GLY A 102 -11.65 -4.13 12.61
N PHE A 103 -12.53 -4.54 11.68
CA PHE A 103 -12.12 -4.95 10.33
C PHE A 103 -11.51 -3.78 9.54
N TYR A 104 -12.20 -2.65 9.46
CA TYR A 104 -11.80 -1.48 8.70
C TYR A 104 -10.43 -0.96 9.14
N LYS A 105 -10.21 -0.83 10.46
CA LYS A 105 -8.89 -0.45 11.01
C LYS A 105 -7.80 -1.41 10.56
N LYS A 106 -8.06 -2.73 10.63
CA LYS A 106 -7.09 -3.74 10.19
C LYS A 106 -6.80 -3.63 8.70
N TYR A 107 -7.83 -3.44 7.88
CA TYR A 107 -7.72 -3.25 6.44
C TYR A 107 -6.83 -2.07 6.09
N VAL A 108 -7.14 -0.89 6.62
CA VAL A 108 -6.39 0.37 6.41
C VAL A 108 -4.92 0.22 6.83
N VAL A 109 -4.67 -0.24 8.06
CA VAL A 109 -3.31 -0.40 8.60
C VAL A 109 -2.51 -1.39 7.75
N THR A 110 -3.14 -2.48 7.33
CA THR A 110 -2.46 -3.51 6.55
C THR A 110 -2.04 -3.00 5.18
N LEU A 111 -2.93 -2.30 4.48
CA LEU A 111 -2.64 -1.76 3.15
C LEU A 111 -1.62 -0.62 3.20
N HIS A 112 -1.70 0.25 4.21
CA HIS A 112 -0.69 1.28 4.44
C HIS A 112 0.70 0.69 4.71
N ASN A 113 0.76 -0.35 5.56
CA ASN A 113 2.02 -1.04 5.83
C ASN A 113 2.56 -1.77 4.60
N ALA A 114 1.69 -2.25 3.70
CA ALA A 114 2.13 -2.83 2.43
C ALA A 114 2.87 -1.79 1.58
N LEU A 115 2.31 -0.58 1.41
CA LEU A 115 2.99 0.52 0.70
C LEU A 115 4.39 0.79 1.25
N LYS A 116 4.51 1.01 2.56
CA LYS A 116 5.81 1.27 3.20
C LYS A 116 6.81 0.15 3.01
N ARG A 117 6.36 -1.10 3.10
CA ARG A 117 7.24 -2.28 2.91
C ARG A 117 7.70 -2.41 1.48
N SER A 118 6.80 -2.23 0.52
CA SER A 118 7.13 -2.33 -0.90
C SER A 118 8.04 -1.18 -1.34
N GLU A 119 7.82 0.05 -0.85
CA GLU A 119 8.72 1.19 -1.09
C GLU A 119 10.13 0.89 -0.55
N LYS A 120 10.24 0.48 0.72
CA LYS A 120 11.53 0.12 1.33
C LYS A 120 12.23 -1.03 0.61
N LYS A 121 11.48 -2.07 0.22
CA LYS A 121 11.99 -3.22 -0.54
C LYS A 121 12.61 -2.74 -1.85
N TRP A 122 11.91 -1.91 -2.62
CA TRP A 122 12.37 -1.47 -3.93
C TRP A 122 13.50 -0.46 -3.86
N TYR A 123 13.55 0.42 -2.85
CA TYR A 123 14.77 1.23 -2.61
C TYR A 123 16.01 0.36 -2.39
N LYS A 124 15.88 -0.73 -1.61
CA LYS A 124 17.00 -1.65 -1.38
C LYS A 124 17.43 -2.34 -2.67
N ILE A 125 16.49 -2.86 -3.45
CA ILE A 125 16.77 -3.54 -4.73
C ILE A 125 17.47 -2.58 -5.71
N PHE A 126 16.99 -1.34 -5.85
CA PHE A 126 17.62 -0.35 -6.73
C PHE A 126 19.04 -0.02 -6.28
N ALA A 127 19.27 0.18 -4.98
CA ALA A 127 20.61 0.44 -4.45
C ALA A 127 21.57 -0.72 -4.69
N GLU A 128 21.14 -1.96 -4.43
CA GLU A 128 21.95 -3.16 -4.68
C GLU A 128 22.30 -3.31 -6.16
N ARG A 129 21.35 -3.03 -7.06
CA ARG A 129 21.57 -3.13 -8.50
C ARG A 129 22.49 -2.02 -9.00
N ALA A 130 22.32 -0.78 -8.52
CA ALA A 130 23.15 0.36 -8.87
C ALA A 130 24.62 0.17 -8.43
N ASN A 131 24.84 -0.39 -7.24
CA ASN A 131 26.18 -0.65 -6.72
C ASN A 131 27.01 -1.58 -7.62
N ARG A 132 26.38 -2.49 -8.38
CA ARG A 132 27.09 -3.35 -9.35
C ARG A 132 27.77 -2.55 -10.45
N TYR A 133 27.21 -1.40 -10.82
CA TYR A 133 27.79 -0.49 -11.82
C TYR A 133 28.82 0.46 -11.20
N GLY A 134 28.61 0.87 -9.94
CA GLY A 134 29.59 1.69 -9.21
C GLY A 134 30.89 0.95 -8.87
N ALA A 135 30.80 -0.34 -8.52
CA ALA A 135 31.97 -1.17 -8.25
C ALA A 135 32.74 -1.60 -9.52
N ALA A 136 32.10 -1.52 -10.68
CA ALA A 136 32.69 -1.88 -11.98
C ALA A 136 33.41 -0.71 -12.68
N ALA A 137 33.36 0.52 -12.12
CA ALA A 137 34.15 1.63 -12.63
C ALA A 137 35.63 1.45 -12.22
N PRO A 138 36.58 1.31 -13.17
CA PRO A 138 37.99 1.32 -12.84
C PRO A 138 38.32 2.65 -12.16
N LYS A 139 39.08 2.61 -11.06
CA LYS A 139 39.78 3.81 -10.58
C LYS A 139 40.72 4.24 -11.70
N GLN A 140 40.38 5.35 -12.37
CA GLN A 140 41.32 6.08 -13.21
C GLN A 140 42.35 6.76 -12.31
#